data_AF-F4B9V7-F1
#
_entry.id   AF-F4B9V7-F1
#
_cell.length_a   1.000
_cell.length_b   1.000
_cell.length_c   1.000
_cell.angle_alpha   90.00
_cell.angle_beta   90.00
_cell.angle_gamma   90.00
#
_symmetry.space_group_name_H-M   'P 1'
#
loop_
_entity.id
_entity.type
_entity.pdbx_description
1 polymer ?
#
loop_
_entity_poly.entity_id
_entity_poly.type
_entity_poly.pdbx_seq_one_letter_code
_entity_poly.pdbx_strand_id
1 'polypeptide(L)'
;MIIFYAVGEKDRAKELVRIITKTRWKTISKHAIKISSSSIGPSIVIFKPTLAGLAVALWLKSKAEELGMTTSVGWFTPITNVPPQVEDAIKTDLNKILMKRLEVPWSP
;
A
#
# COMPACT_ATOMS: atom_id res chain seq x y z
N MET A 1 9.26 3.94 6.83
CA MET A 1 8.35 4.82 6.07
C MET A 1 6.93 4.38 6.36
N ILE A 2 5.96 5.29 6.42
CA ILE A 2 4.56 4.91 6.71
C ILE A 2 3.86 4.66 5.38
N ILE A 3 3.09 3.58 5.28
CA ILE A 3 2.37 3.20 4.07
C ILE A 3 0.89 3.09 4.40
N PHE A 4 0.08 3.89 3.72
CA PHE A 4 -1.36 3.71 3.64
C PHE A 4 -1.71 2.91 2.39
N TYR A 5 -2.59 1.92 2.54
CA TYR A 5 -3.13 1.09 1.48
C TYR A 5 -4.65 1.01 1.63
N ALA A 6 -5.38 1.14 0.52
CA ALA A 6 -6.81 0.89 0.47
C ALA A 6 -7.24 0.26 -0.86
N VAL A 7 -8.16 -0.70 -0.81
CA VAL A 7 -8.76 -1.35 -1.97
C VAL A 7 -10.27 -1.50 -1.77
N GLY A 8 -11.04 -1.30 -2.83
CA GLY A 8 -12.49 -1.39 -2.79
C GLY A 8 -13.09 -1.25 -4.18
N GLU A 9 -14.43 -1.33 -4.26
CA GLU A 9 -15.17 -1.18 -5.51
C GLU A 9 -14.92 0.18 -6.17
N LYS A 10 -15.07 0.23 -7.49
CA LYS A 10 -14.74 1.38 -8.35
C LYS A 10 -15.29 2.71 -7.85
N ASP A 11 -16.56 2.75 -7.43
CA ASP A 11 -17.19 4.02 -7.05
C ASP A 11 -16.70 4.53 -5.67
N ARG A 12 -16.43 3.61 -4.74
CA ARG A 12 -15.79 3.93 -3.44
C ARG A 12 -14.35 4.41 -3.66
N ALA A 13 -13.61 3.73 -4.54
CA ALA A 13 -12.24 4.09 -4.88
C ALA A 13 -12.15 5.47 -5.55
N LYS A 14 -13.08 5.82 -6.46
CA LYS A 14 -13.17 7.17 -7.04
C LYS A 14 -13.36 8.24 -5.97
N GLU A 15 -14.20 8.00 -4.97
CA GLU A 15 -14.44 8.97 -3.92
C GLU A 15 -13.20 9.16 -3.04
N LEU A 16 -12.50 8.08 -2.70
CA LEU A 16 -11.22 8.19 -2.00
C LEU A 16 -10.17 8.97 -2.83
N VAL A 17 -10.08 8.71 -4.14
CA VAL A 17 -9.23 9.49 -5.05
C VAL A 17 -9.62 10.97 -5.03
N ARG A 18 -10.91 11.29 -5.02
CA ARG A 18 -11.41 12.68 -4.93
C ARG A 18 -10.98 13.33 -3.61
N ILE A 19 -11.07 12.62 -2.50
CA ILE A 19 -10.61 13.10 -1.19
C ILE A 19 -9.11 13.43 -1.23
N ILE A 20 -8.31 12.51 -1.78
CA ILE A 20 -6.85 12.65 -1.86
C ILE A 20 -6.44 13.80 -2.77
N THR A 21 -7.02 13.87 -3.98
CA THR A 21 -6.55 14.75 -5.07
C THR A 21 -7.25 16.10 -5.12
N LYS A 22 -8.48 16.22 -4.62
CA LYS A 22 -9.27 17.46 -4.69
C LYS A 22 -9.53 18.06 -3.32
N THR A 23 -10.03 17.27 -2.37
CA THR A 23 -10.53 17.82 -1.10
C THR A 23 -9.40 18.14 -0.12
N ARG A 24 -8.38 17.28 -0.01
CA ARG A 24 -7.30 17.40 0.99
C ARG A 24 -5.89 17.36 0.39
N TRP A 25 -5.75 17.63 -0.90
CA TRP A 25 -4.47 17.58 -1.62
C TRP A 25 -3.34 18.33 -0.93
N LYS A 26 -3.56 19.60 -0.55
CA LYS A 26 -2.51 20.44 0.06
C LYS A 26 -1.95 19.83 1.35
N THR A 27 -2.83 19.26 2.18
CA THR A 27 -2.44 18.64 3.45
C THR A 27 -1.73 17.30 3.20
N ILE A 28 -2.30 16.45 2.35
CA ILE A 28 -1.75 15.11 2.09
C ILE A 28 -0.40 15.20 1.38
N SER A 29 -0.30 16.00 0.32
CA SER A 29 0.93 16.13 -0.49
C SER A 29 2.12 16.69 0.29
N LYS A 30 1.89 17.54 1.30
CA LYS A 30 2.96 18.08 2.17
C LYS A 30 3.68 16.98 2.96
N HIS A 31 2.94 15.96 3.37
CA HIS A 31 3.44 14.87 4.22
C HIS A 31 3.70 13.58 3.45
N ALA A 32 3.14 13.44 2.25
CA ALA A 32 3.39 12.31 1.36
C ALA A 32 4.77 12.42 0.69
N ILE A 33 5.39 11.27 0.49
CA ILE A 33 6.56 11.06 -0.37
C ILE A 33 6.09 10.62 -1.76
N LYS A 34 5.10 9.71 -1.80
CA LYS A 34 4.50 9.22 -3.04
C LYS A 34 3.01 9.01 -2.85
N ILE A 35 2.23 9.46 -3.82
CA ILE A 35 0.79 9.20 -3.91
C ILE A 35 0.58 8.41 -5.20
N SER A 36 -0.02 7.22 -5.06
CA SER A 36 -0.47 6.38 -6.16
C SER A 36 -1.92 6.02 -5.91
N SER A 37 -2.83 6.89 -6.33
CA SER A 37 -4.27 6.70 -6.14
C SER A 37 -4.91 6.26 -7.45
N SER A 38 -5.68 5.18 -7.44
CA SER A 38 -6.40 4.66 -8.61
C SER A 38 -7.88 4.50 -8.30
N SER A 39 -8.72 4.77 -9.30
CA SER A 39 -10.17 4.53 -9.24
C SER A 39 -10.56 3.10 -9.65
N ILE A 40 -9.59 2.31 -10.11
CA ILE A 40 -9.79 0.94 -10.62
C ILE A 40 -8.94 -0.06 -9.83
N GLY A 41 -7.82 0.39 -9.24
CA GLY A 41 -6.91 -0.42 -8.44
C GLY A 41 -6.72 0.12 -7.02
N PRO A 42 -5.75 -0.41 -6.27
CA PRO A 42 -5.49 0.04 -4.91
C PRO A 42 -4.99 1.49 -4.89
N SER A 43 -5.38 2.21 -3.84
CA SER A 43 -4.79 3.50 -3.48
C SER A 43 -3.68 3.28 -2.47
N ILE A 44 -2.47 3.71 -2.82
CA ILE A 44 -1.26 3.59 -1.99
C ILE A 44 -0.69 4.98 -1.77
N VAL A 45 -0.44 5.34 -0.52
CA VAL A 45 0.24 6.58 -0.17
C VAL A 45 1.38 6.28 0.79
N ILE A 46 2.58 6.71 0.41
CA ILE A 46 3.78 6.60 1.24
C ILE A 46 4.02 7.96 1.89
N PHE A 47 4.14 7.98 3.21
CA PHE A 47 4.34 9.19 4.00
C PHE A 47 5.74 9.26 4.62
N LYS A 48 6.17 10.51 4.86
CA LYS A 48 7.34 10.80 5.69
C LYS A 48 7.18 10.15 7.07
N PRO A 49 8.25 9.65 7.69
CA PRO A 49 8.21 8.99 9.01
C PRO A 49 8.07 10.02 10.16
N THR A 50 7.01 10.83 10.12
CA THR A 50 6.74 11.87 11.13
C THR A 50 5.36 11.66 11.74
N LEU A 51 5.13 12.22 12.94
CA LEU A 51 3.82 12.17 13.59
C LEU A 51 2.71 12.77 12.71
N ALA A 52 3.00 13.85 11.99
CA ALA A 52 2.06 14.43 11.03
C ALA A 52 1.78 13.48 9.86
N GLY A 53 2.79 12.77 9.34
CA GLY A 53 2.61 11.72 8.33
C GLY A 53 1.73 10.58 8.83
N LEU A 54 1.94 10.13 10.07
CA LEU A 54 1.12 9.09 10.71
C LEU A 54 -0.33 9.55 10.89
N ALA A 55 -0.54 10.78 11.36
CA ALA A 55 -1.88 11.35 11.53
C ALA A 55 -2.65 11.39 10.21
N VAL A 56 -2.00 11.82 9.11
CA VAL A 56 -2.64 11.84 7.78
C VAL A 56 -2.93 10.42 7.28
N ALA A 57 -2.01 9.47 7.50
CA ALA A 57 -2.21 8.07 7.12
C ALA A 57 -3.41 7.43 7.85
N LEU A 58 -3.50 7.61 9.17
CA LEU A 58 -4.60 7.09 9.99
C LEU A 58 -5.93 7.80 9.67
N TRP A 59 -5.89 9.10 9.36
CA TRP A 59 -7.07 9.82 8.90
C TRP A 59 -7.59 9.28 7.55
N LEU A 60 -6.69 9.01 6.60
CA LEU A 60 -7.07 8.38 5.32
C LEU A 60 -7.63 6.97 5.52
N LYS A 61 -7.06 6.21 6.46
CA LYS A 61 -7.59 4.89 6.88
C LYS A 61 -9.05 5.00 7.29
N SER A 62 -9.35 5.87 8.25
CA SER A 62 -10.71 6.11 8.72
C SER A 62 -11.66 6.53 7.59
N LYS A 63 -11.23 7.41 6.68
CA LYS A 63 -12.05 7.82 5.53
C LYS A 63 -12.32 6.69 4.54
N ALA A 64 -11.33 5.83 4.28
CA ALA A 64 -11.51 4.68 3.41
C ALA A 64 -12.39 3.60 4.07
N GLU A 65 -12.29 3.41 5.40
CA GLU A 65 -13.18 2.53 6.17
C GLU A 65 -14.64 3.03 6.16
N GLU A 66 -14.86 4.34 6.30
CA GLU A 66 -16.19 4.96 6.14
C GLU A 66 -16.80 4.70 4.77
N LEU A 67 -15.97 4.64 3.72
CA LEU A 67 -16.39 4.28 2.37
C LEU A 67 -16.59 2.77 2.18
N GLY A 68 -16.40 1.95 3.21
CA GLY A 68 -16.51 0.49 3.15
C GLY A 68 -15.41 -0.16 2.32
N MET A 69 -14.20 0.39 2.34
CA MET A 69 -13.02 -0.18 1.68
C MET A 69 -12.21 -1.04 2.67
N THR A 70 -11.46 -2.01 2.14
CA THR A 70 -10.45 -2.74 2.91
C THR A 70 -9.19 -1.90 2.97
N THR A 71 -8.65 -1.65 4.16
CA THR A 71 -7.55 -0.70 4.36
C THR A 71 -6.48 -1.25 5.29
N SER A 72 -5.27 -0.72 5.16
CA SER A 72 -4.20 -0.94 6.11
C SER A 72 -3.30 0.29 6.19
N VAL A 73 -2.76 0.53 7.39
CA VAL A 73 -1.66 1.46 7.61
C VAL A 73 -0.53 0.65 8.23
N GLY A 74 0.57 0.54 7.50
CA GLY A 74 1.74 -0.22 7.91
C GLY A 74 3.00 0.63 7.94
N TRP A 75 4.06 0.03 8.45
CA TRP A 75 5.41 0.55 8.35
C TRP A 75 6.21 -0.27 7.34
N PHE A 76 7.02 0.39 6.54
CA PHE A 76 7.99 -0.29 5.68
C PHE A 76 9.05 -0.96 6.56
N THR A 77 9.01 -2.30 6.59
CA THR A 77 10.01 -3.15 7.24
C THR A 77 10.82 -3.89 6.18
N PRO A 78 12.16 -3.81 6.21
CA PRO A 78 13.00 -4.61 5.31
C PRO A 78 12.77 -6.11 5.52
N ILE A 79 12.78 -6.89 4.43
CA ILE A 79 12.85 -8.35 4.51
C ILE A 79 14.29 -8.71 4.85
N THR A 80 14.51 -9.26 6.04
CA THR A 80 15.84 -9.61 6.56
C THR A 80 16.11 -11.12 6.52
N ASN A 81 15.07 -11.94 6.38
CA ASN A 81 15.17 -13.38 6.25
C ASN A 81 14.46 -13.82 4.97
N VAL A 82 15.23 -14.28 3.99
CA VAL A 82 14.72 -14.73 2.70
C VAL A 82 14.68 -16.26 2.72
N PRO A 83 13.51 -16.89 2.50
CA PRO A 83 13.43 -18.35 2.43
C PRO A 83 14.36 -18.92 1.33
N PRO A 84 15.09 -20.03 1.56
CA PRO A 84 16.04 -20.57 0.58
C PRO A 84 15.43 -20.83 -0.81
N GLN A 85 14.20 -21.34 -0.85
CA GLN A 85 13.43 -21.55 -2.08
C GLN A 85 13.18 -20.29 -2.92
N VAL A 86 13.13 -19.11 -2.29
CA VAL A 86 13.05 -17.81 -2.99
C VAL A 86 14.41 -17.44 -3.56
N GLU A 87 15.50 -17.68 -2.83
CA GLU A 87 16.85 -17.49 -3.36
C GLU A 87 17.12 -18.37 -4.58
N ASP A 88 16.70 -19.63 -4.55
CA ASP A 88 16.87 -20.57 -5.65
C ASP A 88 16.10 -20.11 -6.90
N ALA A 89 14.89 -19.58 -6.72
CA ALA A 89 14.13 -18.98 -7.81
C ALA A 89 14.83 -17.73 -8.38
N ILE A 90 15.43 -16.88 -7.54
CA ILE A 90 16.20 -15.71 -8.00
C ILE A 90 17.44 -16.16 -8.79
N LYS A 91 18.20 -17.15 -8.29
CA LYS A 91 19.42 -17.68 -8.92
C LYS A 91 19.14 -18.35 -10.28
N THR A 92 17.93 -18.84 -10.49
CA THR A 92 17.50 -19.51 -11.73
C THR A 92 16.73 -18.60 -12.68
N ASP A 93 16.84 -17.27 -12.50
CA ASP A 93 16.15 -16.25 -13.31
C ASP A 93 14.63 -16.47 -13.37
N LEU A 94 14.04 -16.72 -12.20
CA LEU A 94 12.59 -16.90 -11.99
C LEU A 94 12.00 -18.05 -12.82
N ASN A 95 12.68 -19.21 -12.81
CA ASN A 95 12.23 -20.41 -13.52
C ASN A 95 10.75 -20.73 -13.25
N LYS A 96 9.98 -20.91 -14.32
CA LYS A 96 8.52 -21.10 -14.29
C LYS A 96 8.05 -22.26 -13.38
N ILE A 97 8.79 -23.37 -13.34
CA ILE A 97 8.43 -24.53 -12.50
C ILE A 97 8.63 -24.20 -11.03
N LEU A 98 9.73 -23.53 -10.67
CA LEU A 98 10.00 -23.10 -9.31
C LEU A 98 9.00 -22.03 -8.86
N MET A 99 8.72 -21.03 -9.70
CA MET A 99 7.73 -19.99 -9.41
C MET A 99 6.34 -20.57 -9.11
N LYS A 100 5.90 -21.59 -9.87
CA LYS A 100 4.62 -22.26 -9.60
C LYS A 100 4.58 -22.96 -8.23
N ARG A 101 5.71 -23.45 -7.74
CA ARG A 101 5.82 -24.06 -6.39
C ARG A 101 5.81 -23.00 -5.28
N LEU A 102 6.17 -21.76 -5.59
CA LEU A 102 6.18 -20.63 -4.65
C LEU A 102 4.83 -19.92 -4.53
N GLU A 103 3.79 -20.36 -5.24
CA GLU A 103 2.41 -19.83 -5.13
C GLU A 103 1.72 -20.29 -3.83
N VAL A 104 2.34 -20.01 -2.70
CA VAL A 104 1.84 -20.29 -1.35
C VAL A 104 1.88 -19.02 -0.50
N PRO A 105 0.99 -18.86 0.50
CA PRO A 105 1.01 -17.70 1.38
C PRO A 105 2.35 -17.58 2.12
N TRP A 106 2.89 -16.36 2.18
CA TRP A 106 4.08 -16.04 2.96
C TRP A 106 3.81 -14.83 3.86
N SER A 107 4.27 -14.92 5.10
CA SER A 107 4.37 -13.79 6.02
C SER A 107 5.85 -13.62 6.40
N PRO A 108 6.38 -12.39 6.37
CA PRO A 108 7.69 -12.09 6.94
C PRO A 108 7.72 -12.33 8.46
#